data_AF-A0A450ULL6-F1
#
_entry.id   AF-A0A450ULL6-F1
#
_cell.length_a   1.000
_cell.length_b   1.000
_cell.length_c   1.000
_cell.angle_alpha   90.00
_cell.angle_beta   90.00
_cell.angle_gamma   90.00
#
_symmetry.space_group_name_H-M   'P 1'
#
loop_
_entity.id
_entity.type
_entity.pdbx_description
1 polymer ?
#
loop_
_entity_poly.entity_id
_entity_poly.type
_entity_poly.pdbx_seq_one_letter_code
_entity_poly.pdbx_strand_id
1 'polypeptide(L)'
;RHKQLPFSAVLMDTWYAAKDLMLFIDSMDNIYYCPLKSNRQVDDSNGELSYKRVDSSDWNAQELEHGKQIKIKGFPKEHKVRLFRVETSTSRTDWVVTNDPTQDSTQGTRKVCAFRWNIEQLHREGKQLTGLENCQCRKARIRRDHIGAAFLVCGFLKTPALLIPRTLYRLKYRLFDEYLSAPDQKSFYQVPFCVSPDNVRVPVMPEFVLFRGKYRHRGFWNGQIDPQKR
;
A
#
# COMPACT_ATOMS: atom_id res chain seq x y z
N ARG A 1 -8.96 -18.79 10.23
CA ARG A 1 -8.13 -18.08 11.24
C ARG A 1 -7.72 -16.72 10.66
N HIS A 2 -8.21 -15.63 11.23
CA HIS A 2 -7.71 -14.29 10.91
C HIS A 2 -6.28 -14.16 11.45
N LYS A 3 -5.36 -13.58 10.67
CA LYS A 3 -3.91 -13.59 10.98
C LYS A 3 -3.48 -12.64 12.11
N GLN A 4 -4.42 -11.94 12.75
CA GLN A 4 -4.20 -11.02 13.89
C GLN A 4 -2.95 -10.14 13.73
N LEU A 5 -2.76 -9.57 12.54
CA LEU A 5 -1.66 -8.64 12.32
C LEU A 5 -2.09 -7.30 12.92
N PRO A 6 -1.32 -6.71 13.86
CA PRO A 6 -1.60 -5.38 14.33
C PRO A 6 -1.35 -4.40 13.19
N PHE A 7 -2.33 -3.55 12.91
CA PHE A 7 -2.14 -2.38 12.07
C PHE A 7 -3.06 -1.26 12.53
N SER A 8 -2.58 -0.02 12.45
CA SER A 8 -3.30 1.17 12.86
C SER A 8 -4.06 1.82 11.71
N ALA A 9 -3.62 1.63 10.46
CA ALA A 9 -4.23 2.27 9.31
C ALA A 9 -4.13 1.47 8.00
N VAL A 10 -5.01 1.75 7.05
CA VAL A 10 -5.11 1.09 5.74
C VAL A 10 -4.96 2.12 4.62
N LEU A 11 -3.88 2.00 3.84
CA LEU A 11 -3.62 2.84 2.68
C LEU A 11 -4.10 2.13 1.41
N MET A 12 -5.09 2.72 0.75
CA MET A 12 -5.77 2.11 -0.40
C MET A 12 -5.51 2.88 -1.68
N ASP A 13 -5.41 2.18 -2.80
CA ASP A 13 -5.51 2.77 -4.13
C ASP A 13 -6.97 3.11 -4.48
N THR A 14 -7.17 3.99 -5.46
CA THR A 14 -8.49 4.50 -5.88
C THR A 14 -9.46 3.41 -6.33
N TRP A 15 -8.95 2.26 -6.77
CA TRP A 15 -9.77 1.10 -7.13
C TRP A 15 -10.51 0.48 -5.94
N TYR A 16 -10.01 0.68 -4.73
CA TYR A 16 -10.60 0.18 -3.50
C TYR A 16 -11.43 1.22 -2.74
N ALA A 17 -11.67 2.40 -3.35
CA ALA A 17 -12.60 3.41 -2.84
C ALA A 17 -14.08 2.97 -2.95
N ALA A 18 -14.38 1.77 -2.44
CA ALA A 18 -15.69 1.13 -2.45
C ALA A 18 -16.36 1.32 -1.08
N LYS A 19 -17.68 1.55 -1.10
CA LYS A 19 -18.48 1.80 0.11
C LYS A 19 -18.29 0.69 1.15
N ASP A 20 -18.58 -0.54 0.76
CA ASP A 20 -18.63 -1.66 1.71
C ASP A 20 -17.26 -1.94 2.32
N LEU A 21 -16.17 -1.79 1.54
CA LEU A 21 -14.80 -1.94 2.05
C LEU A 21 -14.41 -0.84 3.03
N MET A 22 -14.72 0.42 2.71
CA MET A 22 -14.40 1.54 3.59
C MET A 22 -15.16 1.47 4.90
N LEU A 23 -16.46 1.13 4.86
CA LEU A 23 -17.28 0.92 6.06
C LEU A 23 -16.83 -0.31 6.85
N PHE A 24 -16.36 -1.36 6.19
CA PHE A 24 -15.81 -2.52 6.86
C PHE A 24 -14.53 -2.19 7.63
N ILE A 25 -13.62 -1.40 7.03
CA ILE A 25 -12.40 -0.93 7.71
C ILE A 25 -12.76 -0.07 8.92
N ASP A 26 -13.72 0.83 8.74
CA ASP A 26 -14.23 1.69 9.82
C ASP A 26 -14.86 0.88 10.97
N SER A 27 -15.63 -0.17 10.67
CA SER A 27 -16.23 -1.06 11.68
C SER A 27 -15.21 -1.89 12.47
N MET A 28 -13.94 -1.90 12.04
CA MET A 28 -12.82 -2.51 12.77
C MET A 28 -12.03 -1.47 13.59
N ASP A 29 -12.56 -0.25 13.75
CA ASP A 29 -11.92 0.90 14.40
C ASP A 29 -10.56 1.28 13.79
N ASN A 30 -10.37 0.96 12.50
CA ASN A 30 -9.14 1.23 11.78
C ASN A 30 -9.26 2.49 10.93
N ILE A 31 -8.16 3.24 10.86
CA ILE A 31 -8.06 4.40 9.98
C ILE A 31 -7.85 3.92 8.54
N TYR A 32 -8.38 4.64 7.55
CA TYR A 32 -8.01 4.46 6.15
C TYR A 32 -7.61 5.76 5.48
N TYR A 33 -6.73 5.67 4.48
CA TYR A 33 -6.50 6.73 3.51
C TYR A 33 -6.74 6.19 2.12
N CYS A 34 -7.58 6.85 1.34
CA CYS A 34 -7.94 6.39 0.01
C CYS A 34 -8.14 7.56 -0.95
N PRO A 35 -7.43 7.62 -2.09
CA PRO A 35 -7.72 8.61 -3.12
C PRO A 35 -9.02 8.27 -3.86
N LEU A 36 -9.90 9.23 -4.02
CA LEU A 36 -11.13 9.13 -4.80
C LEU A 36 -10.89 9.41 -6.28
N LYS A 37 -11.74 8.83 -7.14
CA LYS A 37 -11.83 9.27 -8.53
C LYS A 37 -12.41 10.69 -8.57
N SER A 38 -11.92 11.50 -9.51
CA SER A 38 -12.36 12.90 -9.69
C SER A 38 -13.88 13.04 -9.94
N ASN A 39 -14.50 12.03 -10.53
CA ASN A 39 -15.95 11.99 -10.78
C ASN A 39 -16.78 11.45 -9.62
N ARG A 40 -16.18 11.15 -8.47
CA ARG A 40 -16.92 10.68 -7.30
C ARG A 40 -17.82 11.80 -6.78
N GLN A 41 -19.07 11.43 -6.50
CA GLN A 41 -20.10 12.34 -6.00
C GLN A 41 -19.97 12.50 -4.49
N VAL A 42 -19.85 13.75 -4.03
CA VAL A 42 -19.62 14.14 -2.64
C VAL A 42 -20.48 15.35 -2.30
N ASP A 43 -20.77 15.51 -1.01
CA ASP A 43 -21.47 16.65 -0.44
C ASP A 43 -20.59 17.26 0.65
N ASP A 44 -20.27 18.54 0.51
CA ASP A 44 -19.50 19.35 1.45
C ASP A 44 -20.34 20.40 2.19
N SER A 45 -21.65 20.41 1.97
CA SER A 45 -22.61 21.39 2.50
C SER A 45 -23.43 20.88 3.67
N ASN A 46 -23.09 19.70 4.19
CA ASN A 46 -23.83 19.04 5.26
C ASN A 46 -25.31 18.75 4.92
N GLY A 47 -25.61 18.53 3.64
CA GLY A 47 -26.94 18.17 3.13
C GLY A 47 -27.80 19.33 2.64
N GLU A 48 -27.27 20.55 2.58
CA GLU A 48 -27.98 21.74 2.05
C GLU A 48 -28.01 21.77 0.52
N LEU A 49 -26.90 21.39 -0.10
CA LEU A 49 -26.71 21.35 -1.55
C LEU A 49 -26.75 19.91 -2.07
N SER A 50 -26.98 19.81 -3.38
CA SER A 50 -26.92 18.53 -4.08
C SER A 50 -25.47 18.01 -4.16
N TYR A 51 -25.34 16.69 -4.28
CA TYR A 51 -24.04 16.06 -4.50
C TYR A 51 -23.37 16.61 -5.76
N LYS A 52 -22.09 16.97 -5.64
CA LYS A 52 -21.24 17.42 -6.73
C LYS A 52 -20.03 16.52 -6.89
N ARG A 53 -19.30 16.67 -8.00
CA ARG A 53 -18.06 15.93 -8.21
C ARG A 53 -16.96 16.46 -7.30
N VAL A 54 -16.07 15.59 -6.85
CA VAL A 54 -14.95 16.00 -5.99
C VAL A 54 -14.02 17.00 -6.67
N ASP A 55 -13.83 16.90 -7.99
CA ASP A 55 -13.02 17.85 -8.77
C ASP A 55 -13.70 19.20 -9.02
N SER A 56 -15.02 19.30 -8.79
CA SER A 56 -15.81 20.53 -8.91
C SER A 56 -16.10 21.16 -7.54
N SER A 57 -15.42 20.71 -6.48
CA SER A 57 -15.59 21.28 -5.16
C SER A 57 -14.75 22.54 -5.01
N ASP A 58 -15.34 23.59 -4.45
CA ASP A 58 -14.65 24.82 -4.12
C ASP A 58 -13.76 24.62 -2.88
N TRP A 59 -12.63 25.33 -2.85
CA TRP A 59 -11.64 25.27 -1.79
C TRP A 59 -11.26 26.67 -1.35
N ASN A 60 -11.39 26.95 -0.06
CA ASN A 60 -10.79 28.13 0.56
C ASN A 60 -9.38 27.82 1.11
N ALA A 61 -8.65 28.85 1.56
CA ALA A 61 -7.27 28.70 2.05
C ALA A 61 -7.15 27.74 3.26
N GLN A 62 -8.12 27.77 4.19
CA GLN A 62 -8.14 26.86 5.33
C GLN A 62 -8.41 25.41 4.91
N GLU A 63 -9.34 25.20 3.97
CA GLU A 63 -9.65 23.87 3.44
C GLU A 63 -8.45 23.29 2.66
N LEU A 64 -7.67 24.12 1.97
CA LEU A 64 -6.44 23.66 1.31
C LEU A 64 -5.38 23.19 2.31
N GLU A 65 -5.32 23.80 3.49
CA GLU A 65 -4.35 23.45 4.53
C GLU A 65 -4.82 22.29 5.42
N HIS A 66 -6.09 22.28 5.80
CA HIS A 66 -6.65 21.38 6.82
C HIS A 66 -7.58 20.30 6.26
N GLY A 67 -7.87 20.33 4.97
CA GLY A 67 -8.89 19.50 4.36
C GLY A 67 -10.30 19.98 4.69
N LYS A 68 -11.29 19.32 4.09
CA LYS A 68 -12.70 19.62 4.32
C LYS A 68 -13.52 18.38 4.63
N GLN A 69 -14.54 18.53 5.48
CA GLN A 69 -15.42 17.43 5.82
C GLN A 69 -16.45 17.23 4.70
N ILE A 70 -16.59 15.99 4.24
CA ILE A 70 -17.52 15.63 3.18
C ILE A 70 -18.31 14.38 3.53
N LYS A 71 -19.43 14.20 2.85
CA LYS A 71 -20.17 12.95 2.77
C LYS A 71 -20.08 12.39 1.36
N ILE A 72 -19.64 11.14 1.24
CA ILE A 72 -19.61 10.44 -0.06
C ILE A 72 -21.02 9.95 -0.40
N LYS A 73 -21.47 10.14 -1.65
CA LYS A 73 -22.78 9.66 -2.09
C LYS A 73 -22.94 8.16 -1.85
N GLY A 74 -24.05 7.78 -1.22
CA GLY A 74 -24.40 6.39 -0.89
C GLY A 74 -23.87 5.88 0.45
N PHE A 75 -23.01 6.64 1.14
CA PHE A 75 -22.58 6.32 2.51
C PHE A 75 -23.68 6.66 3.54
N PRO A 76 -23.66 6.01 4.73
CA PRO A 76 -24.54 6.38 5.85
C PRO A 76 -24.47 7.87 6.17
N LYS A 77 -25.56 8.43 6.72
CA LYS A 77 -25.66 9.88 6.99
C LYS A 77 -24.59 10.36 7.97
N GLU A 78 -24.33 9.57 9.00
CA GLU A 78 -23.35 9.89 10.04
C GLU A 78 -21.90 9.63 9.60
N HIS A 79 -21.70 8.91 8.49
CA HIS A 79 -20.36 8.59 7.98
C HIS A 79 -19.80 9.73 7.14
N LYS A 80 -19.22 10.71 7.82
CA LYS A 80 -18.50 11.81 7.21
C LYS A 80 -17.00 11.55 7.25
N VAL A 81 -16.30 11.94 6.20
CA VAL A 81 -14.86 11.75 6.05
C VAL A 81 -14.19 13.07 5.77
N ARG A 82 -12.89 13.18 6.06
CA ARG A 82 -12.12 14.37 5.71
C ARG A 82 -11.45 14.16 4.35
N LEU A 83 -11.63 15.13 3.46
CA LEU A 83 -11.09 15.18 2.11
C LEU A 83 -9.92 16.16 2.05
N PHE A 84 -8.83 15.72 1.44
CA PHE A 84 -7.64 16.50 1.18
C PHE A 84 -7.36 16.59 -0.31
N ARG A 85 -6.97 17.78 -0.76
CA ARG A 85 -6.44 18.00 -2.10
C ARG A 85 -4.92 17.86 -2.06
N VAL A 86 -4.39 16.72 -2.50
CA VAL A 86 -2.95 16.47 -2.50
C VAL A 86 -2.39 16.62 -3.90
N GLU A 87 -1.60 17.67 -4.13
CA GLU A 87 -0.91 17.88 -5.40
C GLU A 87 0.38 17.05 -5.45
N THR A 88 0.52 16.25 -6.51
CA THR A 88 1.74 15.48 -6.77
C THR A 88 2.69 16.28 -7.66
N SER A 89 3.98 15.95 -7.63
CA SER A 89 5.01 16.62 -8.44
C SER A 89 4.79 16.49 -9.95
N THR A 90 3.93 15.57 -10.40
CA THR A 90 3.63 15.29 -11.80
C THR A 90 2.30 15.90 -12.27
N SER A 91 1.93 17.07 -11.75
CA SER A 91 0.71 17.84 -12.09
C SER A 91 -0.64 17.11 -11.92
N ARG A 92 -0.64 15.96 -11.23
CA ARG A 92 -1.86 15.21 -10.91
C ARG A 92 -2.30 15.52 -9.49
N THR A 93 -3.58 15.86 -9.34
CA THR A 93 -4.23 16.02 -8.04
C THR A 93 -4.83 14.70 -7.58
N ASP A 94 -4.43 14.24 -6.39
CA ASP A 94 -5.05 13.11 -5.70
C ASP A 94 -6.04 13.65 -4.65
N TRP A 95 -7.30 13.23 -4.76
CA TRP A 95 -8.39 13.59 -3.84
C TRP A 95 -8.46 12.57 -2.70
N VAL A 96 -7.69 12.76 -1.64
CA VAL A 96 -7.51 11.75 -0.60
C VAL A 96 -8.56 11.90 0.49
N VAL A 97 -9.27 10.83 0.83
CA VAL A 97 -10.17 10.79 1.99
C VAL A 97 -9.62 9.94 3.12
N THR A 98 -9.95 10.34 4.34
CA THR A 98 -9.68 9.58 5.57
C THR A 98 -10.85 9.65 6.54
N ASN A 99 -11.07 8.58 7.31
CA ASN A 99 -11.96 8.56 8.48
C ASN A 99 -11.26 9.00 9.77
N ASP A 100 -9.95 9.28 9.74
CA ASP A 100 -9.22 9.80 10.89
C ASP A 100 -9.72 11.21 11.27
N PRO A 101 -10.36 11.36 12.44
CA PRO A 101 -10.87 12.66 12.89
C PRO A 101 -9.74 13.60 13.32
N THR A 102 -8.57 13.06 13.66
CA THR A 102 -7.41 13.81 14.16
C THR A 102 -6.56 14.40 13.04
N GLN A 103 -6.69 13.87 11.82
CA GLN A 103 -5.96 14.40 10.68
C GLN A 103 -6.54 15.76 10.24
N ASP A 104 -5.71 16.79 10.31
CA ASP A 104 -6.07 18.17 10.00
C ASP A 104 -4.99 18.86 9.15
N SER A 105 -4.14 18.08 8.46
CA SER A 105 -3.06 18.64 7.66
C SER A 105 -2.96 17.97 6.29
N THR A 106 -3.05 18.79 5.23
CA THR A 106 -2.76 18.36 3.86
C THR A 106 -1.33 17.87 3.74
N GLN A 107 -0.38 18.50 4.41
CA GLN A 107 1.02 18.08 4.40
C GLN A 107 1.23 16.76 5.16
N GLY A 108 0.53 16.56 6.28
CA GLY A 108 0.47 15.27 6.98
C GLY A 108 -0.06 14.16 6.08
N THR A 109 -1.22 14.41 5.46
CA THR A 109 -1.86 13.48 4.50
C THR A 109 -0.95 13.17 3.31
N ARG A 110 -0.22 14.16 2.78
CA ARG A 110 0.75 13.95 1.70
C ARG A 110 1.88 13.00 2.11
N LYS A 111 2.42 13.15 3.32
CA LYS A 111 3.44 12.24 3.87
C LYS A 111 2.88 10.82 4.02
N VAL A 112 1.67 10.67 4.56
CA VAL A 112 1.00 9.37 4.68
C VAL A 112 0.81 8.72 3.30
N CYS A 113 0.35 9.50 2.32
CA CYS A 113 0.16 9.01 0.95
C CYS A 113 1.47 8.64 0.25
N ALA A 114 2.61 9.24 0.63
CA ALA A 114 3.92 8.87 0.08
C ALA A 114 4.30 7.42 0.43
N PHE A 115 3.87 6.89 1.59
CA PHE A 115 4.07 5.48 1.93
C PHE A 115 3.38 4.52 0.95
N ARG A 116 2.34 4.98 0.25
CA ARG A 116 1.70 4.18 -0.81
C ARG A 116 2.67 3.79 -1.91
N TRP A 117 3.74 4.56 -2.14
CA TRP A 117 4.76 4.20 -3.12
C TRP A 117 5.54 2.93 -2.74
N ASN A 118 5.61 2.58 -1.45
CA ASN A 118 6.37 1.42 -0.97
C ASN A 118 5.84 0.10 -1.55
N ILE A 119 4.52 -0.04 -1.74
CA ILE A 119 3.95 -1.24 -2.37
C ILE A 119 4.33 -1.32 -3.86
N GLU A 120 4.46 -0.17 -4.53
CA GLU A 120 4.90 -0.12 -5.92
C GLU A 120 6.37 -0.53 -6.05
N GLN A 121 7.21 -0.05 -5.13
CA GLN A 121 8.61 -0.44 -5.05
C GLN A 121 8.73 -1.94 -4.72
N LEU A 122 8.00 -2.46 -3.74
CA LEU A 122 7.99 -3.89 -3.41
C LEU A 122 7.60 -4.74 -4.64
N HIS A 123 6.54 -4.36 -5.35
CA HIS A 123 6.11 -5.11 -6.54
C HIS A 123 7.14 -5.03 -7.67
N ARG A 124 7.74 -3.85 -7.90
CA ARG A 124 8.79 -3.67 -8.92
C ARG A 124 10.02 -4.53 -8.60
N GLU A 125 10.50 -4.44 -7.36
CA GLU A 125 11.65 -5.21 -6.89
C GLU A 125 11.38 -6.72 -6.89
N GLY A 126 10.17 -7.16 -6.51
CA GLY A 126 9.78 -8.58 -6.61
C GLY A 126 9.82 -9.11 -8.02
N LYS A 127 9.30 -8.37 -8.99
CA LYS A 127 9.38 -8.79 -10.39
C LYS A 127 10.83 -8.89 -10.89
N GLN A 128 11.62 -7.86 -10.62
CA GLN A 128 12.97 -7.73 -11.19
C GLN A 128 14.01 -8.63 -10.48
N LEU A 129 13.90 -8.78 -9.16
CA LEU A 129 14.95 -9.41 -8.37
C LEU A 129 14.69 -10.90 -8.12
N THR A 130 13.43 -11.33 -8.01
CA THR A 130 13.12 -12.69 -7.55
C THR A 130 12.45 -13.56 -8.61
N GLY A 131 12.23 -13.02 -9.82
CA GLY A 131 11.62 -13.78 -10.91
C GLY A 131 10.16 -14.12 -10.62
N LEU A 132 9.44 -13.23 -9.92
CA LEU A 132 8.04 -13.41 -9.52
C LEU A 132 7.14 -13.85 -10.69
N GLU A 133 7.41 -13.33 -11.90
CA GLU A 133 6.61 -13.58 -13.11
C GLU A 133 7.16 -14.74 -13.98
N ASN A 134 8.26 -15.37 -13.56
CA ASN A 134 8.96 -16.38 -14.37
C ASN A 134 8.52 -17.83 -14.05
N CYS A 135 7.51 -18.02 -13.20
CA CYS A 135 7.00 -19.35 -12.87
C CYS A 135 6.35 -20.01 -14.09
N GLN A 136 7.00 -21.04 -14.65
CA GLN A 136 6.47 -21.80 -15.79
C GLN A 136 5.48 -22.91 -15.37
N CYS A 137 5.21 -23.06 -14.06
CA CYS A 137 4.36 -24.13 -13.56
C CYS A 137 2.86 -23.89 -13.83
N ARG A 138 2.16 -24.93 -14.31
CA ARG A 138 0.72 -24.86 -14.63
C ARG A 138 -0.20 -25.13 -13.44
N LYS A 139 0.30 -25.71 -12.35
CA LYS A 139 -0.50 -26.01 -11.14
C LYS A 139 -0.67 -24.76 -10.26
N ALA A 140 -1.91 -24.41 -9.92
CA ALA A 140 -2.22 -23.21 -9.13
C ALA A 140 -1.57 -23.18 -7.73
N ARG A 141 -1.43 -24.33 -7.08
CA ARG A 141 -0.72 -24.44 -5.79
C ARG A 141 0.75 -24.01 -5.94
N ILE A 142 1.47 -24.62 -6.89
CA ILE A 142 2.89 -24.31 -7.13
C ILE A 142 3.09 -22.84 -7.50
N ARG A 143 2.18 -22.24 -8.28
CA ARG A 143 2.25 -20.81 -8.57
C ARG A 143 2.11 -19.93 -7.33
N ARG A 144 1.20 -20.27 -6.41
CA ARG A 144 1.06 -19.54 -5.13
C ARG A 144 2.29 -19.71 -4.25
N ASP A 145 2.85 -20.92 -4.20
CA ASP A 145 4.07 -21.19 -3.46
C ASP A 145 5.27 -20.41 -4.03
N HIS A 146 5.40 -20.33 -5.37
CA HIS A 146 6.41 -19.51 -6.05
C HIS A 146 6.26 -18.02 -5.72
N ILE A 147 5.04 -17.49 -5.76
CA ILE A 147 4.76 -16.10 -5.36
C ILE A 147 5.17 -15.86 -3.90
N GLY A 148 4.82 -16.78 -3.00
CA GLY A 148 5.22 -16.73 -1.60
C GLY A 148 6.74 -16.69 -1.43
N ALA A 149 7.46 -17.62 -2.06
CA ALA A 149 8.92 -17.68 -2.03
C ALA A 149 9.57 -16.40 -2.58
N ALA A 150 9.07 -15.88 -3.69
CA ALA A 150 9.54 -14.63 -4.30
C ALA A 150 9.40 -13.43 -3.35
N PHE A 151 8.30 -13.32 -2.61
CA PHE A 151 8.12 -12.27 -1.60
C PHE A 151 8.97 -12.49 -0.35
N LEU A 152 9.19 -13.74 0.09
CA LEU A 152 10.10 -14.05 1.20
C LEU A 152 11.53 -13.60 0.89
N VAL A 153 12.02 -13.89 -0.32
CA VAL A 153 13.35 -13.43 -0.77
C VAL A 153 13.42 -11.90 -0.81
N CYS A 154 12.39 -11.23 -1.30
CA CYS A 154 12.33 -9.76 -1.25
C CYS A 154 12.41 -9.20 0.17
N GLY A 155 11.66 -9.79 1.11
CA GLY A 155 11.70 -9.40 2.52
C GLY A 155 13.09 -9.60 3.11
N PHE A 156 13.70 -10.78 2.86
CA PHE A 156 15.05 -11.09 3.30
C PHE A 156 16.09 -10.11 2.76
N LEU A 157 16.03 -9.73 1.47
CA LEU A 157 16.98 -8.78 0.87
C LEU A 157 16.78 -7.35 1.37
N LYS A 158 15.57 -6.97 1.79
CA LYS A 158 15.29 -5.64 2.35
C LYS A 158 15.94 -5.44 3.71
N THR A 159 15.99 -6.46 4.57
CA THR A 159 16.60 -6.37 5.91
C THR A 159 18.05 -5.85 5.89
N PRO A 160 19.01 -6.45 5.15
CA PRO A 160 20.37 -5.95 5.03
C PRO A 160 20.47 -4.65 4.20
N ALA A 161 19.57 -4.42 3.24
CA ALA A 161 19.54 -3.17 2.48
C ALA A 161 19.10 -1.95 3.32
N LEU A 162 18.43 -2.16 4.46
CA LEU A 162 18.18 -1.11 5.45
C LEU A 162 19.42 -0.80 6.30
N LEU A 163 20.35 -1.75 6.44
CA LEU A 163 21.56 -1.63 7.26
C LEU A 163 22.76 -1.10 6.46
N ILE A 164 22.72 -1.21 5.13
CA ILE A 164 23.81 -0.83 4.24
C ILE A 164 23.25 0.14 3.21
N PRO A 165 23.89 1.30 2.93
CA PRO A 165 23.41 2.28 1.95
C PRO A 165 23.68 1.78 0.51
N ARG A 166 23.06 0.65 0.14
CA ARG A 166 23.14 0.03 -1.17
C ARG A 166 21.74 -0.34 -1.64
N THR A 167 21.53 -0.23 -2.95
CA THR A 167 20.28 -0.67 -3.57
C THR A 167 20.16 -2.20 -3.48
N LEU A 168 18.93 -2.72 -3.42
CA LEU A 168 18.67 -4.16 -3.41
C LEU A 168 19.29 -4.87 -4.64
N TYR A 169 19.31 -4.19 -5.79
CA TYR A 169 19.96 -4.67 -7.01
C TYR A 169 21.44 -4.96 -6.78
N ARG A 170 22.18 -3.99 -6.23
CA ARG A 170 23.62 -4.14 -5.98
C ARG A 170 23.91 -5.19 -4.91
N LEU A 171 23.03 -5.32 -3.93
CA LEU A 171 23.12 -6.37 -2.92
C LEU A 171 22.94 -7.76 -3.55
N LYS A 172 21.92 -7.95 -4.39
CA LYS A 172 21.67 -9.21 -5.09
C LYS A 172 22.89 -9.62 -5.91
N TYR A 173 23.39 -8.75 -6.79
CA TYR A 173 24.53 -9.07 -7.66
C TYR A 173 25.77 -9.42 -6.85
N ARG A 174 26.06 -8.67 -5.78
CA ARG A 174 27.18 -8.98 -4.89
C ARG A 174 27.07 -10.37 -4.27
N LEU A 175 25.88 -10.76 -3.78
CA LEU A 175 25.68 -12.10 -3.21
C LEU A 175 25.92 -13.20 -4.25
N PHE A 176 25.55 -12.96 -5.51
CA PHE A 176 25.88 -13.85 -6.62
C PHE A 176 27.37 -13.88 -6.93
N ASP A 177 28.03 -12.72 -7.00
CA ASP A 177 29.46 -12.62 -7.29
C ASP A 177 30.28 -13.32 -6.21
N GLU A 178 29.94 -13.13 -4.94
CA GLU A 178 30.58 -13.80 -3.80
C GLU A 178 30.36 -15.32 -3.84
N TYR A 179 29.15 -15.78 -4.20
CA TYR A 179 28.86 -17.21 -4.37
C TYR A 179 29.65 -17.84 -5.52
N LEU A 180 29.71 -17.16 -6.67
CA LEU A 180 30.40 -17.66 -7.87
C LEU A 180 31.92 -17.62 -7.74
N SER A 181 32.46 -16.69 -6.95
CA SER A 181 33.89 -16.54 -6.71
C SER A 181 34.40 -17.40 -5.54
N ALA A 182 33.51 -18.06 -4.80
CA ALA A 182 33.89 -18.88 -3.66
C ALA A 182 34.60 -20.17 -4.12
N PRO A 183 35.79 -20.48 -3.59
CA PRO A 183 36.57 -21.66 -4.01
C PRO A 183 35.95 -23.00 -3.57
N ASP A 184 35.03 -22.99 -2.60
CA ASP A 184 34.19 -24.16 -2.25
C ASP A 184 32.77 -23.71 -1.87
N GLN A 185 31.79 -24.12 -2.68
CA GLN A 185 30.37 -23.77 -2.52
C GLN A 185 29.76 -24.31 -1.22
N LYS A 186 30.38 -25.31 -0.56
CA LYS A 186 29.91 -25.84 0.74
C LYS A 186 30.12 -24.88 1.91
N SER A 187 31.10 -23.98 1.83
CA SER A 187 31.40 -23.00 2.88
C SER A 187 30.50 -21.76 2.88
N PHE A 188 29.75 -21.51 1.80
CA PHE A 188 28.90 -20.31 1.66
C PHE A 188 27.71 -20.30 2.63
N TYR A 189 27.26 -21.47 3.08
CA TYR A 189 26.23 -21.58 4.12
C TYR A 189 26.74 -21.24 5.53
N GLN A 190 28.05 -21.01 5.71
CA GLN A 190 28.67 -20.65 6.98
C GLN A 190 29.04 -19.16 7.08
N VAL A 191 28.74 -18.32 6.08
CA VAL A 191 29.01 -16.89 6.18
C VAL A 191 28.19 -16.32 7.34
N PRO A 192 28.82 -15.87 8.45
CA PRO A 192 28.08 -15.35 9.57
C PRO A 192 27.63 -13.94 9.19
N PHE A 193 26.37 -13.78 8.83
CA PHE A 193 25.70 -12.50 9.03
C PHE A 193 25.54 -12.31 10.55
N CYS A 194 26.65 -12.01 11.24
CA CYS A 194 26.62 -11.53 12.61
C CYS A 194 26.02 -10.12 12.60
N VAL A 195 24.70 -10.05 12.69
CA VAL A 195 24.02 -8.85 13.19
C VAL A 195 23.70 -9.16 14.65
N SER A 196 24.43 -8.50 15.56
CA SER A 196 24.15 -8.59 16.99
C SER A 196 22.67 -8.20 17.23
N PRO A 197 21.87 -9.00 17.98
CA PRO A 197 20.45 -8.75 18.16
C PRO A 197 20.15 -7.44 18.91
N ASP A 198 21.14 -6.90 19.64
CA ASP A 198 20.87 -6.02 20.78
C ASP A 198 20.88 -4.52 20.44
N ASN A 199 21.02 -4.11 19.17
CA ASN A 199 21.07 -2.67 18.84
C ASN A 199 20.29 -2.24 17.58
N VAL A 200 19.36 -3.06 17.11
CA VAL A 200 18.52 -2.70 15.98
C VAL A 200 17.36 -1.84 16.45
N ARG A 201 17.52 -0.51 16.44
CA ARG A 201 16.38 0.39 16.23
C ARG A 201 15.89 0.16 14.81
N VAL A 202 15.02 -0.83 14.65
CA VAL A 202 14.18 -0.95 13.45
C VAL A 202 13.41 0.38 13.37
N PRO A 203 13.49 1.14 12.26
CA PRO A 203 12.58 2.25 12.09
C PRO A 203 11.18 1.68 12.25
N VAL A 204 10.42 2.22 13.19
CA VAL A 204 9.01 1.88 13.40
C VAL A 204 8.35 2.10 12.05
N MET A 205 8.13 1.03 11.29
CA MET A 205 7.32 1.08 10.10
C MET A 205 5.95 1.51 10.60
N PRO A 206 5.42 2.65 10.19
CA PRO A 206 4.09 3.01 10.61
C PRO A 206 3.14 1.90 10.15
N GLU A 207 2.28 1.49 11.06
CA GLU A 207 1.44 0.30 11.01
C GLU A 207 0.36 0.40 9.91
N PHE A 208 0.80 0.36 8.65
CA PHE A 208 -0.05 0.52 7.49
C PHE A 208 -0.24 -0.80 6.74
N VAL A 209 -1.48 -1.15 6.43
CA VAL A 209 -1.81 -2.16 5.43
C VAL A 209 -2.05 -1.48 4.09
N LEU A 210 -1.36 -1.93 3.05
CA LEU A 210 -1.40 -1.32 1.72
C LEU A 210 -2.17 -2.19 0.72
N PHE A 211 -3.23 -1.63 0.13
CA PHE A 211 -4.00 -2.28 -0.94
C PHE A 211 -3.79 -1.55 -2.28
N ARG A 212 -3.29 -2.27 -3.31
CA ARG A 212 -3.20 -1.75 -4.69
C ARG A 212 -3.95 -2.60 -5.72
N GLY A 213 -4.69 -1.94 -6.60
CA GLY A 213 -5.48 -2.54 -7.66
C GLY A 213 -5.00 -2.07 -9.03
N LYS A 214 -3.98 -2.72 -9.58
CA LYS A 214 -3.66 -2.68 -11.02
C LYS A 214 -3.04 -4.02 -11.45
N TYR A 215 -3.88 -4.98 -11.80
CA TYR A 215 -3.48 -6.15 -12.58
C TYR A 215 -4.34 -6.22 -13.84
N ARG A 216 -3.86 -5.59 -14.91
CA ARG A 216 -4.34 -5.86 -16.27
C ARG A 216 -3.34 -6.81 -16.94
N HIS A 217 -3.35 -8.07 -16.50
CA HIS A 217 -2.86 -9.17 -17.33
C HIS A 217 -4.06 -10.00 -17.74
N ARG A 218 -4.34 -10.03 -19.05
CA ARG A 218 -5.29 -10.97 -19.66
C ARG A 218 -4.88 -12.38 -19.19
N GLY A 219 -5.74 -13.03 -18.41
CA GLY A 219 -5.71 -14.49 -18.23
C GLY A 219 -5.22 -15.09 -16.90
N PHE A 220 -4.96 -14.34 -15.82
CA PHE A 220 -4.38 -14.95 -14.60
C PHE A 220 -5.19 -14.90 -13.30
N TRP A 221 -6.29 -14.16 -13.24
CA TRP A 221 -7.15 -14.08 -12.06
C TRP A 221 -8.63 -13.97 -12.45
N ASN A 222 -9.22 -15.06 -12.95
CA ASN A 222 -10.67 -15.26 -12.87
C ASN A 222 -10.96 -16.03 -11.57
N GLY A 223 -10.98 -15.28 -10.46
CA GLY A 223 -11.60 -15.73 -9.23
C GLY A 223 -12.63 -14.68 -8.85
N GLN A 224 -13.87 -14.87 -9.28
CA GLN A 224 -15.00 -14.15 -8.70
C GLN A 224 -14.98 -14.40 -7.20
N ILE A 225 -14.88 -13.32 -6.42
CA ILE A 225 -15.33 -13.36 -5.03
C ILE A 225 -16.85 -13.36 -5.13
N ASP A 226 -17.43 -14.55 -5.07
CA ASP A 226 -18.86 -14.75 -4.88
C ASP A 226 -19.20 -14.44 -3.41
N PRO A 227 -19.97 -13.36 -3.11
CA PRO A 227 -20.29 -12.99 -1.73
C PRO A 227 -21.32 -13.92 -1.07
N GLN A 228 -21.81 -14.98 -1.73
CA GLN A 228 -22.95 -15.76 -1.26
C GLN A 228 -22.69 -17.24 -0.93
N LYS A 229 -21.45 -17.67 -0.65
CA LYS A 229 -21.24 -19.02 -0.09
C LYS A 229 -20.76 -18.97 1.37
N ARG A 230 -21.72 -19.23 2.26
CA ARG A 230 -21.53 -19.67 3.65
C ARG A 230 -20.65 -20.92 3.70
#